data_AF-X0TJP7-F1
#
_entry.id   AF-X0TJP7-F1
#
_cell.length_a   1.000
_cell.length_b   1.000
_cell.length_c   1.000
_cell.angle_alpha   90.00
_cell.angle_beta   90.00
_cell.angle_gamma   90.00
#
_symmetry.space_group_name_H-M   'P 1'
#
loop_
_entity.id
_entity.type
_entity.pdbx_description
1 polymer ?
#
loop_
_entity_poly.entity_id
_entity_poly.type
_entity_poly.pdbx_seq_one_letter_code
_entity_poly.pdbx_strand_id
1 'polypeptide(L)' 'MKRSSGADEIVVGRKQTMIELTERQREALIKLGGSSSFEMVASDVWNELIALRLVHRRSDGNYDLTQIGEEVYDELMGKN' A
#
# COMPACT_ATOMS: atom_id res chain seq x y z
N MET A 1 -32.91 26.82 31.67
CA MET A 1 -31.66 26.78 30.88
C MET A 1 -31.66 25.48 30.10
N LYS A 2 -31.79 25.56 28.77
CA LYS A 2 -31.96 24.42 27.87
C LYS A 2 -30.61 23.72 27.68
N ARG A 3 -30.54 22.43 27.97
CA ARG A 3 -29.43 21.55 27.55
C ARG A 3 -29.65 21.28 26.07
N SER A 4 -28.94 22.00 25.22
CA SER A 4 -28.96 21.77 23.78
C SER A 4 -27.84 20.81 23.41
N SER A 5 -28.26 19.76 22.70
CA SER A 5 -27.49 18.98 21.73
C SER A 5 -26.33 18.16 22.29
N GLY A 6 -26.66 16.89 22.59
CA GLY A 6 -25.67 15.82 22.56
C GLY A 6 -25.00 15.80 21.19
N ALA A 7 -23.68 15.96 21.21
CA ALA A 7 -22.81 15.65 20.09
C ALA A 7 -22.76 14.12 19.98
N ASP A 8 -23.67 13.56 19.20
CA ASP A 8 -23.58 12.20 18.69
C ASP A 8 -22.93 12.28 17.30
N GLU A 9 -21.59 12.34 17.29
CA GLU A 9 -20.80 12.06 16.10
C GLU A 9 -19.80 10.98 16.46
N ILE A 10 -20.15 9.73 16.17
CA ILE A 10 -19.19 8.62 16.19
C ILE A 10 -18.40 8.72 14.88
N VAL A 11 -17.33 9.51 14.89
CA VAL A 11 -16.33 9.48 13.83
C VAL A 11 -15.53 8.21 14.02
N VAL A 12 -15.82 7.19 13.20
CA VAL A 12 -14.95 6.02 13.06
C VAL A 12 -13.64 6.50 12.45
N GLY A 13 -12.67 6.79 13.33
CA GLY A 13 -11.32 7.18 12.95
C GLY A 13 -10.65 6.07 12.16
N ARG A 14 -10.77 6.12 10.82
CA ARG A 14 -9.80 5.49 9.92
C ARG A 14 -8.45 6.09 10.27
N LYS A 15 -7.62 5.34 10.98
CA LYS A 15 -6.20 5.63 11.13
C LYS A 15 -5.57 5.43 9.74
N GLN A 16 -5.69 6.46 8.88
CA GLN A 16 -4.95 6.56 7.62
C GLN A 16 -3.47 6.52 7.98
N THR A 17 -2.90 5.32 7.94
CA THR A 17 -1.45 5.17 7.99
C THR A 17 -1.01 5.52 6.58
N MET A 18 -0.72 6.79 6.33
CA MET A 18 -0.17 7.24 5.05
C MET A 18 1.19 6.54 4.91
N ILE A 19 1.23 5.45 4.15
CA ILE A 19 2.47 4.73 3.90
C ILE A 19 3.27 5.59 2.92
N GLU A 20 4.19 6.38 3.45
CA GLU A 20 5.10 7.17 2.62
C GLU A 20 6.09 6.24 1.91
N LEU A 21 5.80 5.95 0.66
CA LEU A 21 6.69 5.18 -0.19
C LEU A 21 7.76 6.08 -0.81
N THR A 22 8.99 5.59 -0.78
CA THR A 22 10.08 6.17 -1.57
C THR A 22 9.82 6.00 -3.07
N GLU A 23 10.45 6.83 -3.89
CA GLU A 23 10.33 6.75 -5.36
C GLU A 23 10.64 5.32 -5.88
N ARG A 24 11.72 4.71 -5.37
CA ARG A 24 12.14 3.34 -5.74
C ARG A 24 11.10 2.28 -5.35
N GLN A 25 10.45 2.44 -4.20
CA GLN A 25 9.39 1.52 -3.74
C GLN A 25 8.13 1.66 -4.59
N ARG A 26 7.75 2.89 -4.96
CA ARG A 26 6.62 3.13 -5.87
C ARG A 26 6.90 2.51 -7.24
N GLU A 27 8.07 2.76 -7.81
CA GLU A 27 8.46 2.16 -9.09
C GLU A 27 8.43 0.63 -9.03
N ALA A 28 8.90 0.03 -7.93
CA ALA A 28 8.85 -1.42 -7.74
C ALA A 28 7.42 -1.97 -7.66
N LEU A 29 6.53 -1.31 -6.92
CA LEU A 29 5.10 -1.66 -6.86
C LEU A 29 4.43 -1.53 -8.23
N ILE A 30 4.73 -0.45 -8.95
CA ILE A 30 4.19 -0.19 -10.29
C ILE A 30 4.65 -1.26 -11.28
N LYS A 31 5.93 -1.61 -11.24
CA LYS A 31 6.50 -2.70 -12.06
C LYS A 31 5.85 -4.04 -11.74
N LEU A 32 5.60 -4.33 -10.47
CA LEU A 32 4.95 -5.56 -10.03
C LEU A 32 3.52 -5.69 -10.56
N GLY A 33 2.72 -4.62 -10.43
CA GLY A 33 1.32 -4.62 -10.88
C GLY A 33 1.14 -4.48 -12.40
N GLY A 34 2.15 -3.95 -13.11
CA GLY A 34 2.03 -3.53 -14.51
C GLY A 34 2.67 -4.42 -15.57
N SER A 35 3.61 -5.32 -15.25
CA SER A 35 4.28 -6.13 -16.30
C SER A 35 4.95 -7.41 -15.82
N SER A 36 4.85 -8.46 -16.65
CA SER A 36 5.58 -9.73 -16.60
C SER A 36 7.11 -9.62 -16.65
N SER A 37 7.67 -8.41 -16.68
CA SER A 37 9.09 -8.17 -16.73
C SER A 37 9.57 -7.72 -15.36
N PHE A 38 10.11 -8.69 -14.61
CA PHE A 38 10.91 -8.50 -13.38
C PHE A 38 12.21 -7.75 -13.70
N GLU A 39 12.13 -6.56 -14.28
CA GLU A 39 13.32 -5.76 -14.60
C GLU A 39 13.91 -5.18 -13.32
N MET A 40 14.98 -5.83 -12.85
CA MET A 40 16.04 -5.34 -11.96
C MET A 40 15.58 -4.34 -10.89
N VAL A 41 14.56 -4.70 -10.12
CA VAL A 41 14.33 -4.04 -8.83
C VAL A 41 15.34 -4.63 -7.84
N ALA A 42 16.10 -3.76 -7.16
CA ALA A 42 17.08 -4.19 -6.18
C ALA A 42 16.42 -5.03 -5.08
N SER A 43 17.07 -6.12 -4.68
CA SER A 43 16.55 -7.04 -3.66
C SER A 43 16.21 -6.33 -2.34
N ASP A 44 16.94 -5.26 -2.00
CA ASP A 44 16.66 -4.44 -0.81
C ASP A 44 15.28 -3.79 -0.86
N VAL A 45 14.86 -3.28 -2.03
CA VAL A 45 13.54 -2.64 -2.20
C VAL A 45 12.41 -3.66 -2.01
N TRP A 46 12.59 -4.90 -2.48
CA TRP A 46 11.62 -5.97 -2.23
C TRP A 46 11.51 -6.32 -0.75
N ASN A 47 12.64 -6.36 -0.03
CA ASN A 47 12.62 -6.61 1.41
C ASN A 47 11.92 -5.48 2.18
N GLU A 48 12.11 -4.22 1.78
CA GLU A 48 11.39 -3.09 2.36
C GLU A 48 9.88 -3.18 2.10
N LEU A 49 9.47 -3.52 0.88
CA LEU A 49 8.05 -3.72 0.54
C LEU A 49 7.42 -4.89 1.31
N ILE A 50 8.17 -5.97 1.57
CA ILE A 50 7.73 -7.07 2.43
C ILE A 50 7.59 -6.60 3.88
N ALA A 51 8.54 -5.82 4.39
CA ALA A 51 8.48 -5.27 5.75
C ALA A 51 7.27 -4.35 5.94
N LEU A 52 6.90 -3.61 4.89
CA LEU A 52 5.67 -2.79 4.84
C LEU A 52 4.40 -3.62 4.59
N ARG A 53 4.52 -4.94 4.41
CA ARG A 53 3.43 -5.87 4.09
C ARG A 53 2.67 -5.48 2.83
N LEU A 54 3.34 -4.84 1.87
CA LEU A 54 2.73 -4.46 0.59
C LEU A 54 2.85 -5.57 -0.43
N VAL A 55 3.95 -6.32 -0.38
CA VAL A 55 4.18 -7.49 -1.24
C VAL A 55 4.53 -8.70 -0.40
N HIS A 56 4.35 -9.89 -0.95
CA HIS A 56 4.87 -11.12 -0.37
C HIS A 56 5.65 -11.91 -1.41
N ARG A 57 6.69 -12.62 -0.94
CA ARG A 57 7.44 -13.55 -1.78
C ARG A 57 6.66 -14.86 -1.90
N ARG A 58 6.47 -15.35 -3.11
CA ARG A 58 5.89 -16.65 -3.41
C ARG A 58 6.94 -17.76 -3.33
N SER A 59 6.48 -19.01 -3.22
CA SER A 59 7.35 -20.19 -3.20
C SER A 59 8.17 -20.37 -4.48
N ASP A 60 7.68 -19.88 -5.62
CA ASP A 60 8.36 -19.91 -6.91
C ASP A 60 9.42 -18.81 -7.09
N GLY A 61 9.62 -17.95 -6.09
CA GLY A 61 10.64 -16.89 -6.10
C GLY A 61 10.17 -15.57 -6.70
N ASN A 62 8.96 -15.50 -7.26
CA ASN A 62 8.31 -14.24 -7.63
C ASN A 62 7.69 -13.54 -6.41
N TYR A 63 7.18 -12.33 -6.64
CA TYR A 63 6.49 -11.52 -5.65
C TYR A 63 5.06 -11.29 -6.12
N ASP A 64 4.12 -11.19 -5.20
CA ASP A 64 2.73 -10.79 -5.45
C ASP A 64 2.39 -9.61 -4.56
N LEU A 65 1.47 -8.76 -5.03
CA LEU A 65 0.86 -7.73 -4.19
C LEU A 65 0.00 -8.41 -3.12
N THR A 66 0.07 -7.88 -1.90
CA THR A 66 -0.93 -8.18 -0.87
C THR A 66 -2.15 -7.28 -1.08
N GLN A 67 -3.25 -7.54 -0.38
CA GLN A 67 -4.41 -6.67 -0.37
C GLN A 67 -4.07 -5.18 -0.10
N ILE A 68 -3.18 -4.92 0.87
CA ILE A 68 -2.74 -3.54 1.18
C ILE A 68 -1.88 -2.97 0.03
N GLY A 69 -1.03 -3.80 -0.56
CA GLY A 69 -0.23 -3.42 -1.73
C GLY A 69 -1.07 -3.09 -2.96
N GLU A 70 -2.18 -3.82 -3.17
CA GLU A 70 -3.16 -3.54 -4.22
C GLU A 70 -3.85 -2.20 -3.98
N GLU A 71 -4.34 -1.94 -2.75
CA GLU A 71 -4.93 -0.64 -2.39
C GLU A 71 -3.96 0.52 -2.66
N VAL A 72 -2.71 0.38 -2.20
CA VAL A 72 -1.66 1.40 -2.42
C VAL A 72 -1.31 1.54 -3.91
N TYR A 73 -1.26 0.44 -4.66
CA TYR A 73 -1.03 0.48 -6.10
C TYR A 73 -2.16 1.19 -6.84
N ASP A 74 -3.43 0.96 -6.49
CA ASP A 74 -4.58 1.64 -7.07
C ASP A 74 -4.59 3.14 -6.72
N GLU A 75 -4.21 3.51 -5.49
CA GLU A 75 -4.00 4.91 -5.10
C GLU A 75 -2.89 5.58 -5.94
N LEU A 76 -1.77 4.90 -6.17
CA LEU A 76 -0.67 5.39 -7.01
C LEU A 76 -1.10 5.56 -8.48
N MET A 77 -2.00 4.71 -8.97
CA MET A 77 -2.54 4.76 -10.33
C MET A 77 -3.70 5.73 -10.50
N GLY A 78 -4.15 6.39 -9.42
CA GLY A 78 -5.29 7.30 -9.46
C GLY A 78 -6.61 6.60 -9.84
N LYS A 79 -6.73 5.29 -9.53
CA LYS A 79 -7.93 4.49 -9.81
C LYS A 79 -8.98 4.54 -8.70
N ASN A 80 -8.74 5.30 -7.63
CA ASN A 80 -9.61 5.43 -6.47
C ASN A 80 -10.12 6.86 -6.24
#